data_AF-D8Q2W0-F1
#
_entry.id   AF-D8Q2W0-F1
#
_cell.length_a   1.000
_cell.length_b   1.000
_cell.length_c   1.000
_cell.angle_alpha   90.00
_cell.angle_beta   90.00
_cell.angle_gamma   90.00
#
_symmetry.space_group_name_H-M   'P 1'
#
loop_
_entity.id
_entity.type
_entity.pdbx_description
1 polymer ?
#
loop_
_entity_poly.entity_id
_entity_poly.type
_entity_poly.pdbx_seq_one_letter_code
_entity_poly.pdbx_strand_id
1 'polypeptide(L)'
;MQFTLSSAIALVLAGAVTAMPIVETNNSTSLLDERAANLITGGPYEATMTYYAPNGGYGACGTPIANTDFAIAMKQSLFESYNTEHPGNQNLNPLCGTPVRITSLETPNAQGVVAYIRDSCPGCQGDKGIDATPALCTAVTGQADCMLQGTFRVKWKFGPNPAPDY
;
A
#
# COMPACT_ATOMS: atom_id res chain seq x y z
N MET A 1 -57.62 23.79 74.13
CA MET A 1 -56.14 23.71 74.15
C MET A 1 -55.77 22.78 73.01
N GLN A 2 -55.64 23.32 71.79
CA GLN A 2 -54.40 23.81 71.17
C GLN A 2 -53.55 22.67 70.58
N PHE A 3 -52.98 22.97 69.40
CA PHE A 3 -51.92 22.27 68.65
C PHE A 3 -52.32 21.26 67.56
N THR A 4 -52.24 21.79 66.34
CA THR A 4 -52.02 21.15 65.04
C THR A 4 -50.79 20.24 65.02
N LEU A 5 -50.73 19.29 64.08
CA LEU A 5 -49.49 18.96 63.34
C LEU A 5 -49.78 18.12 62.08
N SER A 6 -48.94 18.38 61.08
CA SER A 6 -49.02 18.07 59.65
C SER A 6 -48.84 16.61 59.23
N SER A 7 -49.34 16.33 58.02
CA SER A 7 -48.79 15.52 56.91
C SER A 7 -47.90 14.30 57.22
N ALA A 8 -48.22 13.15 56.61
CA ALA A 8 -47.65 12.77 55.31
C ALA A 8 -48.07 11.35 54.87
N ILE A 9 -48.08 11.21 53.54
CA ILE A 9 -48.41 10.06 52.70
C ILE A 9 -47.31 9.00 52.76
N ALA A 10 -47.69 7.71 52.73
CA ALA A 10 -46.81 6.64 52.29
C ALA A 10 -47.60 5.66 51.39
N LEU A 11 -47.48 5.85 50.07
CA LEU A 11 -47.91 4.88 49.05
C LEU A 11 -46.67 4.11 48.60
N VAL A 12 -46.64 2.82 48.88
CA VAL A 12 -45.53 1.93 48.52
C VAL A 12 -45.59 1.65 47.02
N LEU A 13 -44.63 2.17 46.26
CA LEU A 13 -44.50 1.89 44.82
C LEU A 13 -43.73 0.59 44.58
N ALA A 14 -44.28 -0.21 43.67
CA ALA A 14 -43.75 -1.46 43.17
C ALA A 14 -42.34 -1.30 42.56
N GLY A 15 -41.49 -2.29 42.82
CA GLY A 15 -40.17 -2.40 42.22
C GLY A 15 -40.26 -2.63 40.71
N ALA A 16 -39.50 -1.86 39.95
CA ALA A 16 -39.15 -2.12 38.57
C ALA A 16 -37.62 -2.19 38.49
N VAL A 17 -37.09 -3.39 38.24
CA VAL A 17 -35.68 -3.59 37.89
C VAL A 17 -35.53 -3.15 36.44
N THR A 18 -34.89 -2.01 36.20
CA THR A 18 -34.48 -1.63 34.85
C THR A 18 -33.22 -2.43 34.48
N ALA A 19 -33.37 -3.35 33.54
CA ALA A 19 -32.21 -3.96 32.88
C ALA A 19 -31.44 -2.87 32.13
N MET A 20 -30.15 -2.73 32.44
CA MET A 20 -29.23 -1.90 31.66
C MET A 20 -29.02 -2.56 30.29
N PRO A 21 -28.95 -1.80 29.18
CA PRO A 21 -28.43 -2.37 27.95
C PRO A 21 -26.95 -2.69 28.18
N ILE A 22 -26.61 -3.98 28.11
CA ILE A 22 -25.24 -4.40 27.85
C ILE A 22 -24.91 -3.87 26.46
N VAL A 23 -24.16 -2.77 26.40
CA VAL A 23 -23.50 -2.35 25.17
C VAL A 23 -22.43 -3.40 24.91
N GLU A 24 -22.73 -4.34 24.03
CA GLU A 24 -21.76 -5.28 23.48
C GLU A 24 -20.76 -4.46 22.65
N THR A 25 -19.67 -4.07 23.28
CA THR A 25 -18.55 -3.42 22.59
C THR A 25 -17.77 -4.47 21.82
N ASN A 26 -18.33 -4.88 20.68
CA ASN A 26 -17.65 -5.73 19.71
C ASN A 26 -16.62 -4.89 18.93
N ASN A 27 -15.68 -4.24 19.63
CA ASN A 27 -14.58 -3.53 18.99
C ASN A 27 -13.30 -4.35 19.08
N SER A 28 -13.24 -5.39 18.26
CA SER A 28 -12.01 -6.16 17.99
C SER A 28 -11.52 -5.91 16.56
N THR A 29 -11.61 -4.67 16.06
CA THR A 29 -11.11 -4.30 14.71
C THR A 29 -10.02 -3.21 14.72
N SER A 30 -9.55 -2.73 15.87
CA SER A 30 -8.64 -1.57 15.89
C SER A 30 -7.21 -1.82 15.41
N LEU A 31 -6.79 -3.06 15.18
CA LEU A 31 -5.44 -3.36 14.63
C LEU A 31 -5.42 -3.60 13.12
N LEU A 32 -6.57 -3.91 12.52
CA LEU A 32 -6.67 -4.13 11.07
C LEU A 32 -7.10 -2.86 10.34
N ASP A 33 -7.93 -2.01 10.95
CA ASP A 33 -8.32 -0.70 10.39
C ASP A 33 -7.16 0.31 10.39
N GLU A 34 -6.30 0.34 11.42
CA GLU A 34 -5.13 1.23 11.42
C GLU A 34 -4.06 0.83 10.40
N ARG A 35 -3.94 -0.46 10.06
CA ARG A 35 -3.05 -0.90 8.97
C ARG A 35 -3.63 -0.52 7.61
N ALA A 36 -4.95 -0.48 7.46
CA ALA A 36 -5.61 -0.07 6.21
C ALA A 36 -5.51 1.45 5.96
N ALA A 37 -5.46 2.27 7.03
CA ALA A 37 -5.36 3.72 6.94
C ALA A 37 -4.05 4.24 6.30
N ASN A 38 -3.01 3.41 6.23
CA ASN A 38 -1.72 3.76 5.60
C ASN A 38 -1.38 2.88 4.38
N LEU A 39 -2.37 2.19 3.80
CA LEU A 39 -2.17 1.45 2.56
C LEU A 39 -2.24 2.41 1.38
N ILE A 40 -1.11 2.63 0.73
CA ILE A 40 -1.09 3.18 -0.62
C ILE A 40 -1.78 2.16 -1.54
N THR A 41 -2.91 2.55 -2.11
CA THR A 41 -3.70 1.74 -3.04
C THR A 41 -3.87 2.48 -4.35
N GLY A 42 -4.13 1.73 -5.43
CA GLY A 42 -4.34 2.30 -6.76
C GLY A 42 -4.04 1.30 -7.87
N GLY A 43 -4.65 1.51 -9.03
CA GLY A 43 -4.56 0.63 -10.20
C GLY A 43 -5.74 -0.33 -10.32
N PRO A 44 -5.69 -1.29 -11.27
CA PRO A 44 -4.57 -1.56 -12.17
C PRO A 44 -4.34 -0.45 -13.20
N TYR A 45 -3.08 -0.19 -13.52
CA TYR A 45 -2.63 0.73 -14.56
C TYR A 45 -1.98 -0.06 -15.68
N GLU A 46 -2.38 0.18 -16.93
CA GLU A 46 -1.59 -0.26 -18.07
C GLU A 46 -0.42 0.71 -18.27
N ALA A 47 0.78 0.16 -18.45
CA ALA A 47 1.99 0.95 -18.55
C ALA A 47 3.05 0.26 -19.43
N THR A 48 4.01 1.05 -19.89
CA THR A 48 5.28 0.52 -20.40
C THR A 48 6.22 0.25 -19.23
N MET A 49 6.77 -0.96 -19.21
CA MET A 49 7.88 -1.34 -18.35
C MET A 49 9.17 -1.38 -19.17
N THR A 50 10.22 -0.75 -18.68
CA THR A 50 11.60 -0.90 -19.18
C THR A 50 12.44 -1.64 -18.16
N TYR A 51 13.77 -1.67 -18.32
CA TYR A 51 14.67 -2.14 -17.29
C TYR A 51 15.89 -1.21 -17.11
N TYR A 52 16.50 -1.29 -15.92
CA TYR A 52 17.77 -0.63 -15.58
C TYR A 52 18.65 -1.56 -14.74
N ALA A 53 19.96 -1.34 -14.76
CA ALA A 53 20.94 -2.12 -14.00
C ALA A 53 21.56 -1.28 -12.87
N PRO A 54 21.02 -1.30 -11.64
CA PRO A 54 21.54 -0.49 -10.54
C PRO A 54 22.92 -0.93 -10.03
N ASN A 55 23.33 -2.19 -10.24
CA ASN A 55 24.66 -2.71 -9.87
C ASN A 55 25.08 -2.44 -8.40
N GLY A 56 24.13 -2.47 -7.46
CA GLY A 56 24.38 -2.17 -6.04
C GLY A 56 24.40 -0.68 -5.70
N GLY A 57 24.14 0.20 -6.68
CA GLY A 57 23.98 1.63 -6.49
C GLY A 57 22.73 2.00 -5.69
N TYR A 58 22.64 3.29 -5.36
CA TYR A 58 21.54 3.86 -4.58
C TYR A 58 20.50 4.49 -5.50
N GLY A 59 19.25 4.07 -5.35
CA GLY A 59 18.10 4.77 -5.95
C GLY A 59 17.62 5.93 -5.08
N ALA A 60 16.56 6.59 -5.55
CA ALA A 60 15.88 7.71 -4.89
C ALA A 60 15.39 7.40 -3.46
N CYS A 61 15.19 6.12 -3.11
CA CYS A 61 14.84 5.71 -1.76
C CYS A 61 16.04 5.59 -0.80
N GLY A 62 17.25 5.97 -1.23
CA GLY A 62 18.42 6.07 -0.35
C GLY A 62 18.97 4.72 0.16
N THR A 63 18.58 3.61 -0.46
CA THR A 63 19.05 2.26 -0.10
C THR A 63 19.66 1.57 -1.33
N PRO A 64 20.68 0.71 -1.17
CA PRO A 64 21.31 0.03 -2.29
C PRO A 64 20.33 -0.94 -2.96
N ILE A 65 20.44 -1.07 -4.29
CA ILE A 65 19.60 -1.93 -5.13
C ILE A 65 20.51 -2.84 -5.95
N ALA A 66 20.37 -4.14 -5.77
CA ALA A 66 21.07 -5.14 -6.57
C ALA A 66 20.29 -5.48 -7.85
N ASN A 67 20.99 -5.93 -8.90
CA ASN A 67 20.32 -6.41 -10.12
C ASN A 67 19.42 -7.64 -9.87
N THR A 68 19.68 -8.35 -8.77
CA THR A 68 18.92 -9.51 -8.30
C THR A 68 17.67 -9.15 -7.50
N ASP A 69 17.53 -7.89 -7.07
CA ASP A 69 16.40 -7.45 -6.26
C ASP A 69 15.12 -7.40 -7.10
N PHE A 70 13.97 -7.56 -6.47
CA PHE A 70 12.67 -7.33 -7.12
C PHE A 70 12.25 -5.89 -6.84
N ALA A 71 12.86 -4.98 -7.59
CA ALA A 71 12.73 -3.54 -7.38
C ALA A 71 12.30 -2.83 -8.67
N ILE A 72 11.53 -1.75 -8.51
CA ILE A 72 11.19 -0.83 -9.60
C ILE A 72 11.64 0.60 -9.30
N ALA A 73 11.99 1.31 -10.37
CA ALA A 73 11.97 2.76 -10.42
C ALA A 73 10.61 3.22 -10.97
N MET A 74 9.93 4.11 -10.25
CA MET A 74 8.62 4.63 -10.64
C MET A 74 8.76 5.95 -11.40
N LYS A 75 7.90 6.21 -12.39
CA LYS A 75 7.87 7.51 -13.09
C LYS A 75 7.97 8.68 -12.10
N GLN A 76 8.96 9.56 -12.30
CA GLN A 76 9.31 10.60 -11.34
C GLN A 76 8.13 11.48 -10.94
N SER A 77 7.29 11.92 -11.88
CA SER A 77 6.13 12.77 -11.57
C SER A 77 5.11 12.08 -10.66
N LEU A 78 4.89 10.77 -10.86
CA LEU A 78 4.05 9.96 -9.97
C LEU A 78 4.76 9.73 -8.64
N PHE A 79 6.06 9.47 -8.64
CA PHE A 79 6.81 9.28 -7.42
C PHE A 79 6.73 10.54 -6.53
N GLU A 80 7.02 11.70 -7.10
CA GLU A 80 7.03 12.99 -6.40
C GLU A 80 5.63 13.46 -5.98
N SER A 81 4.56 13.05 -6.67
CA SER A 81 3.19 13.42 -6.27
C SER A 81 2.80 12.88 -4.88
N TYR A 82 3.51 11.85 -4.39
CA TYR A 82 3.32 11.30 -3.05
C TYR A 82 4.30 11.89 -2.02
N ASN A 83 5.32 12.63 -2.44
CA ASN A 83 6.30 13.24 -1.53
C ASN A 83 5.91 14.66 -1.13
N THR A 84 4.73 14.82 -0.53
CA THR A 84 4.19 16.12 -0.14
C THR A 84 4.79 16.64 1.17
N GLU A 85 5.20 15.75 2.07
CA GLU A 85 5.74 16.11 3.39
C GLU A 85 7.22 16.50 3.35
N HIS A 86 7.99 15.93 2.41
CA HIS A 86 9.43 16.12 2.32
C HIS A 86 9.90 16.49 0.89
N PRO A 87 9.35 17.58 0.30
CA PRO A 87 9.72 17.98 -1.06
C PRO A 87 11.23 18.20 -1.17
N GLY A 88 11.84 17.58 -2.19
CA GLY A 88 13.28 17.65 -2.44
C GLY A 88 14.11 16.56 -1.72
N ASN A 89 13.56 15.86 -0.73
CA ASN A 89 14.20 14.67 -0.15
C ASN A 89 13.44 13.41 -0.55
N GLN A 90 13.88 12.79 -1.65
CA GLN A 90 13.24 11.59 -2.21
C GLN A 90 13.39 10.35 -1.31
N ASN A 91 14.40 10.32 -0.43
CA ASN A 91 14.64 9.19 0.47
C ASN A 91 13.52 9.01 1.50
N LEU A 92 12.77 10.09 1.77
CA LEU A 92 11.64 10.10 2.70
C LEU A 92 10.29 10.00 1.99
N ASN A 93 10.27 9.67 0.70
CA ASN A 93 9.02 9.49 -0.03
C ASN A 93 8.23 8.30 0.55
N PRO A 94 6.93 8.45 0.87
CA PRO A 94 6.12 7.38 1.42
C PRO A 94 5.95 6.17 0.48
N LEU A 95 6.21 6.33 -0.82
CA LEU A 95 6.21 5.20 -1.76
C LEU A 95 7.42 4.28 -1.56
N CYS A 96 8.49 4.71 -0.91
CA CYS A 96 9.67 3.88 -0.73
C CYS A 96 9.36 2.61 0.06
N GLY A 97 9.70 1.45 -0.51
CA GLY A 97 9.40 0.15 0.08
C GLY A 97 7.94 -0.30 -0.09
N THR A 98 7.09 0.49 -0.75
CA THR A 98 5.71 0.09 -1.04
C THR A 98 5.70 -1.04 -2.08
N PRO A 99 4.97 -2.14 -1.82
CA PRO A 99 4.86 -3.24 -2.77
C PRO A 99 3.92 -2.92 -3.92
N VAL A 100 4.26 -3.42 -5.10
CA VAL A 100 3.42 -3.42 -6.30
C VAL A 100 3.30 -4.83 -6.86
N ARG A 101 2.17 -5.12 -7.50
CA ARG A 101 1.98 -6.35 -8.28
C ARG A 101 1.99 -6.01 -9.76
N ILE A 102 2.90 -6.62 -10.51
CA ILE A 102 3.12 -6.37 -11.94
C ILE A 102 2.76 -7.65 -12.70
N THR A 103 2.04 -7.53 -13.81
CA THR A 103 1.66 -8.67 -14.66
C THR A 103 1.94 -8.31 -16.11
N SER A 104 2.63 -9.20 -16.82
CA SER A 104 2.85 -9.05 -18.27
C SER A 104 1.52 -9.08 -19.02
N LEU A 105 1.36 -8.20 -19.99
CA LEU A 105 0.24 -8.24 -20.95
C LEU A 105 0.63 -8.98 -22.24
N GLU A 106 1.90 -9.33 -22.40
CA GLU A 106 2.43 -10.00 -23.59
C GLU A 106 2.43 -11.53 -23.43
N THR A 107 2.39 -12.02 -22.19
CA THR A 107 2.33 -13.45 -21.88
C THR A 107 0.90 -13.86 -21.51
N PRO A 108 0.26 -14.76 -22.26
CA PRO A 108 -1.07 -15.27 -21.92
C PRO A 108 -1.07 -15.92 -20.53
N ASN A 109 -2.09 -15.61 -19.72
CA ASN A 109 -2.24 -16.12 -18.34
C ASN A 109 -1.06 -15.82 -17.40
N ALA A 110 -0.30 -14.76 -17.66
CA ALA A 110 0.80 -14.34 -16.79
C ALA A 110 0.34 -14.18 -15.33
N GLN A 111 1.12 -14.75 -14.42
CA GLN A 111 0.96 -14.52 -13.00
C GLN A 111 1.56 -13.17 -12.62
N GLY A 112 1.00 -12.55 -11.58
CA GLY A 112 1.52 -11.27 -11.09
C GLY A 112 2.74 -11.47 -10.19
N VAL A 113 3.83 -10.78 -10.50
CA VAL A 113 5.06 -10.74 -9.70
C VAL A 113 5.00 -9.55 -8.75
N VAL A 114 5.40 -9.76 -7.50
CA VAL A 114 5.47 -8.70 -6.49
C VAL A 114 6.85 -8.07 -6.51
N ALA A 115 6.92 -6.74 -6.53
CA ALA A 115 8.15 -5.96 -6.47
C ALA A 115 7.99 -4.78 -5.54
N TYR A 116 9.09 -4.09 -5.24
CA TYR A 116 9.11 -2.94 -4.34
C TYR A 116 9.55 -1.68 -5.05
N ILE A 117 8.90 -0.56 -4.74
CA ILE A 117 9.34 0.75 -5.22
C ILE A 117 10.61 1.13 -4.47
N ARG A 118 11.71 1.32 -5.20
CA ARG A 118 13.03 1.63 -4.61
C ARG A 118 13.72 2.83 -5.26
N ASP A 119 13.17 3.32 -6.37
CA ASP A 119 13.80 4.39 -7.13
C ASP A 119 12.78 5.26 -7.88
N SER A 120 13.25 6.39 -8.41
CA SER A 120 12.52 7.35 -9.23
C SER A 120 13.10 7.36 -10.63
N CYS A 121 12.24 7.37 -11.64
CA CYS A 121 12.60 7.23 -13.03
C CYS A 121 12.16 8.46 -13.84
N PRO A 122 13.06 9.42 -14.09
CA PRO A 122 12.76 10.60 -14.92
C PRO A 122 12.40 10.21 -16.35
N GLY A 123 13.11 9.22 -16.91
CA GLY A 123 13.01 8.77 -18.30
C GLY A 123 11.88 7.78 -18.60
N CYS A 124 11.14 7.32 -17.59
CA CYS A 124 10.07 6.33 -17.81
C CYS A 124 8.96 6.88 -18.71
N GLN A 125 8.41 6.00 -19.56
CA GLN A 125 7.42 6.39 -20.55
C GLN A 125 6.02 6.56 -19.94
N GLY A 126 5.30 7.59 -20.37
CA GLY A 126 3.95 7.90 -19.89
C GLY A 126 3.88 8.26 -18.41
N ASP A 127 2.65 8.32 -17.88
CA ASP A 127 2.37 8.77 -16.50
C ASP A 127 2.40 7.64 -15.46
N LYS A 128 2.49 6.39 -15.92
CA LYS A 128 2.45 5.18 -15.10
C LYS A 128 3.60 4.21 -15.42
N GLY A 129 4.58 4.66 -16.20
CA GLY A 129 5.75 3.87 -16.57
C GLY A 129 6.58 3.45 -15.36
N ILE A 130 7.18 2.27 -15.47
CA ILE A 130 8.04 1.69 -14.44
C ILE A 130 9.32 1.14 -15.08
N ASP A 131 10.41 1.15 -14.34
CA ASP A 131 11.69 0.58 -14.74
C ASP A 131 12.04 -0.57 -13.81
N ALA A 132 12.23 -1.78 -14.34
CA ALA A 132 12.48 -2.97 -13.54
C ALA A 132 13.97 -3.29 -13.42
N THR A 133 14.39 -3.85 -12.30
CA THR A 133 15.69 -4.52 -12.22
C THR A 133 15.75 -5.76 -13.15
N PRO A 134 16.95 -6.25 -13.52
CA PRO A 134 17.08 -7.37 -14.45
C PRO A 134 16.37 -8.66 -13.98
N ALA A 135 16.50 -9.00 -12.70
CA ALA A 135 15.82 -10.18 -12.15
C ALA A 135 14.29 -10.05 -12.16
N LEU A 136 13.76 -8.86 -11.81
CA LEU A 136 12.33 -8.62 -11.88
C LEU A 136 11.81 -8.67 -13.32
N CYS A 137 12.54 -8.05 -14.25
CA CYS A 137 12.14 -8.04 -15.65
C CYS A 137 12.04 -9.47 -16.19
N THR A 138 13.06 -10.30 -15.94
CA THR A 138 13.06 -11.73 -16.28
C THR A 138 11.86 -12.46 -15.66
N ALA A 139 11.55 -12.19 -14.39
CA ALA A 139 10.44 -12.84 -13.71
C ALA A 139 9.07 -12.44 -14.30
N VAL A 140 8.90 -11.20 -14.75
CA VAL A 140 7.64 -10.69 -15.32
C VAL A 140 7.43 -11.17 -16.77
N THR A 141 8.49 -11.17 -17.57
CA THR A 141 8.40 -11.42 -19.02
C THR A 141 8.74 -12.86 -19.41
N GLY A 142 9.43 -13.61 -18.53
CA GLY A 142 10.02 -14.91 -18.84
C GLY A 142 11.24 -14.82 -19.76
N GLN A 143 11.74 -13.62 -20.06
CA GLN A 143 12.87 -13.40 -20.96
C GLN A 143 14.13 -13.04 -20.19
N ALA A 144 15.17 -13.84 -20.35
CA ALA A 144 16.47 -13.60 -19.71
C ALA A 144 17.14 -12.31 -20.22
N ASP A 145 16.87 -11.93 -21.48
CA ASP A 145 17.52 -10.81 -22.15
C ASP A 145 16.57 -9.62 -22.31
N CYS A 146 16.11 -9.06 -21.18
CA CYS A 146 15.30 -7.83 -21.22
C CYS A 146 15.97 -6.67 -21.98
N MET A 147 17.31 -6.71 -22.06
CA MET A 147 18.13 -5.77 -22.81
C MET A 147 17.89 -5.77 -24.33
N LEU A 148 17.32 -6.84 -24.90
CA LEU A 148 17.14 -6.95 -26.35
C LEU A 148 15.79 -6.41 -26.83
N GLN A 149 14.73 -6.51 -26.01
CA GLN A 149 13.39 -6.00 -26.37
C GLN A 149 13.16 -4.55 -25.90
N GLY A 150 13.83 -4.14 -24.81
CA GLY A 150 13.85 -2.76 -24.33
C GLY A 150 12.57 -2.30 -23.61
N THR A 151 11.39 -2.57 -24.16
CA THR A 151 10.10 -2.12 -23.63
C THR A 151 9.06 -3.24 -23.63
N PHE A 152 8.29 -3.35 -22.55
CA PHE A 152 7.26 -4.38 -22.36
C PHE A 152 5.93 -3.74 -21.93
N ARG A 153 4.81 -4.27 -22.40
CA ARG A 153 3.48 -3.88 -21.90
C ARG A 153 3.12 -4.67 -20.65
N VAL A 154 2.78 -3.95 -19.58
CA VAL A 154 2.38 -4.53 -18.30
C VAL A 154 1.12 -3.88 -17.76
N LYS A 155 0.45 -4.59 -16.83
CA LYS A 155 -0.50 -4.01 -15.89
C LYS A 155 0.09 -4.06 -14.49
N TRP A 156 -0.03 -3.00 -13.70
CA TRP A 156 0.44 -2.99 -12.31
C TRP A 156 -0.50 -2.24 -11.34
N LYS A 157 -0.42 -2.55 -10.05
CA LYS A 157 -1.19 -1.89 -8.98
C LYS A 157 -0.40 -1.80 -7.66
N PHE A 158 -0.73 -0.82 -6.81
CA PHE A 158 -0.28 -0.74 -5.41
C PHE A 158 -1.07 -1.71 -4.52
N GLY A 159 -0.50 -2.21 -3.42
CA GLY A 159 -1.25 -2.95 -2.38
C GLY A 159 -1.77 -4.36 -2.79
N PRO A 160 -2.22 -5.21 -1.84
CA PRO A 160 -1.57 -6.50 -1.58
C PRO A 160 -2.23 -7.75 -2.21
N ASN A 161 -1.41 -8.80 -2.45
CA ASN A 161 -1.78 -10.23 -2.37
C ASN A 161 -0.47 -11.05 -2.30
N PRO A 162 -0.33 -11.98 -1.33
CA PRO A 162 0.77 -11.99 -0.37
C PRO A 162 2.17 -12.01 -1.00
N ALA A 163 3.14 -11.40 -0.31
CA ALA A 163 4.53 -11.81 -0.46
C ALA A 163 4.61 -13.33 -0.24
N PRO A 164 5.47 -14.08 -0.95
CA PRO A 164 5.57 -15.51 -0.72
C PRO A 164 5.77 -15.76 0.78
N ASP A 165 4.93 -16.63 1.36
CA ASP A 165 5.17 -17.16 2.69
C ASP A 165 6.56 -17.80 2.67
N TYR A 166 7.48 -17.28 3.50
CA TYR A 166 8.75 -17.96 3.77
C TYR A 166 8.58 -18.86 4.97
#